data_AF-A0A2W5P4A2-F1
#
_entry.id   AF-A0A2W5P4A2-F1
#
_cell.length_a   1.000
_cell.length_b   1.000
_cell.length_c   1.000
_cell.angle_alpha   90.00
_cell.angle_beta   90.00
_cell.angle_gamma   90.00
#
_symmetry.space_group_name_H-M   'P 1'
#
loop_
_entity.id
_entity.type
_entity.pdbx_description
1 polymer ?
#
loop_
_entity_poly.entity_id
_entity_poly.type
_entity_poly.pdbx_seq_one_letter_code
_entity_poly.pdbx_strand_id
1 'polypeptide(L)'
;MRIGLFMAGCLILQAPMAGAQERDAKNLPNAGGAIDPAFVGHYYLSGVMETGSELLLRADGSFEWYISYGALDQFAQGTWRREGEEIVLVAPQPPKNRPLFAYLDTEPWPAEAAQKTGLAVRVIDPKSGGDARGVRVALRFADGAELEVVTSGDGMEPLPDIPSSALVEATLSAPYVPGQEVKVALPPVRSGVVRFSIDVDQVNAPPFERMALRIDGKSLLPVELGRGRYTR
;
A
#
# COMPACT_ATOMS: atom_id res chain seq x y z
N MET A 1 71.47 55.86 10.53
CA MET A 1 71.30 57.08 11.36
C MET A 1 69.84 57.51 11.27
N ARG A 2 69.15 57.67 12.42
CA ARG A 2 67.73 58.08 12.69
C ARG A 2 66.65 57.05 12.31
N ILE A 3 66.00 56.31 13.22
CA ILE A 3 65.09 56.59 14.37
C ILE A 3 63.74 57.21 13.97
N GLY A 4 62.64 56.50 14.29
CA GLY A 4 61.27 57.01 14.26
C GLY A 4 60.19 55.93 14.46
N LEU A 5 59.96 55.53 15.72
CA LEU A 5 58.88 54.68 16.22
C LEU A 5 57.55 55.47 16.23
N PHE A 6 56.43 54.88 15.80
CA PHE A 6 55.10 55.25 16.31
C PHE A 6 54.19 54.03 16.42
N MET A 7 53.72 53.82 17.65
CA MET A 7 52.70 52.86 18.05
C MET A 7 51.37 53.15 17.34
N ALA A 8 50.72 52.10 16.84
CA ALA A 8 49.30 52.13 16.47
C ALA A 8 48.53 51.24 17.46
N GLY A 9 47.53 51.85 18.09
CA GLY A 9 46.76 51.31 19.19
C GLY A 9 45.71 50.28 18.78
N CYS A 10 45.28 49.55 19.79
CA CYS A 10 44.25 48.52 19.78
C CYS A 10 42.85 49.16 19.63
N LEU A 11 41.98 48.58 18.79
CA LEU A 11 40.54 48.62 18.98
C LEU A 11 39.90 47.31 18.48
N ILE A 12 39.27 46.60 19.41
CA ILE A 12 38.53 45.36 19.19
C ILE A 12 37.11 45.72 18.76
N LEU A 13 36.60 45.07 17.70
CA LEU A 13 35.17 44.98 17.42
C LEU A 13 34.78 43.51 17.09
N GLN A 14 33.80 43.04 17.84
CA GLN A 14 32.90 41.86 17.74
C GLN A 14 32.51 41.44 16.31
N ALA A 15 32.00 40.26 15.92
CA ALA A 15 31.52 39.00 16.52
C ALA A 15 31.26 38.01 15.31
N PRO A 16 30.83 36.74 15.49
CA PRO A 16 31.18 35.61 14.63
C PRO A 16 30.33 35.47 13.36
N MET A 17 30.89 34.85 12.32
CA MET A 17 30.11 34.24 11.24
C MET A 17 30.49 32.77 11.13
N ALA A 18 29.65 31.95 11.77
CA ALA A 18 29.60 30.52 11.59
C ALA A 18 29.34 30.22 10.11
N GLY A 19 30.39 29.78 9.41
CA GLY A 19 30.24 28.96 8.24
C GLY A 19 29.89 27.55 8.68
N ALA A 20 28.62 27.17 8.53
CA ALA A 20 28.21 25.78 8.51
C ALA A 20 27.06 25.65 7.52
N GLN A 21 27.38 25.06 6.38
CA GLN A 21 26.43 24.38 5.51
C GLN A 21 25.61 23.40 6.34
N GLU A 22 24.37 23.77 6.66
CA GLU A 22 23.36 22.84 7.16
C GLU A 22 21.96 23.33 6.77
N ARG A 23 21.83 23.78 5.51
CA ARG A 23 20.57 24.30 4.96
C ARG A 23 20.02 23.43 3.83
N ASP A 24 20.09 22.11 3.93
CA ASP A 24 19.43 21.22 2.95
C ASP A 24 18.88 19.92 3.59
N ALA A 25 18.55 19.93 4.89
CA ALA A 25 17.87 18.81 5.58
C ALA A 25 16.37 19.05 5.82
N LYS A 26 15.76 20.04 5.15
CA LYS A 26 14.34 20.39 5.32
C LYS A 26 13.56 20.24 4.01
N ASN A 27 13.08 19.02 3.74
CA ASN A 27 11.73 18.80 3.17
C ASN A 27 11.40 17.30 3.08
N LEU A 28 11.04 16.71 4.21
CA LEU A 28 9.99 15.70 4.30
C LEU A 28 8.97 16.21 5.34
N PRO A 29 7.67 15.93 5.18
CA PRO A 29 6.67 16.34 6.16
C PRO A 29 6.88 15.54 7.46
N ASN A 30 7.61 16.13 8.41
CA ASN A 30 7.80 15.61 9.76
C ASN A 30 6.54 15.92 10.59
N ALA A 31 5.66 14.93 10.75
CA ALA A 31 4.68 14.91 11.83
C ALA A 31 5.36 14.44 13.14
N GLY A 32 6.01 15.38 13.82
CA GLY A 32 5.85 15.70 15.25
C GLY A 32 6.09 14.71 16.41
N GLY A 33 6.47 13.45 16.23
CA GLY A 33 6.68 12.51 17.36
C GLY A 33 8.12 12.01 17.56
N ALA A 34 8.48 11.60 18.78
CA ALA A 34 9.75 10.94 19.10
C ALA A 34 9.55 9.47 19.47
N ILE A 35 10.58 8.63 19.32
CA ILE A 35 10.57 7.27 19.87
C ILE A 35 10.72 7.36 21.39
N ASP A 36 9.80 6.76 22.12
CA ASP A 36 9.87 6.66 23.58
C ASP A 36 10.29 5.23 23.98
N PRO A 37 11.56 5.00 24.41
CA PRO A 37 12.05 3.68 24.76
C PRO A 37 11.21 2.97 25.83
N ALA A 38 10.45 3.71 26.66
CA ALA A 38 9.56 3.12 27.64
C ALA A 38 8.44 2.29 27.01
N PHE A 39 8.11 2.53 25.72
CA PHE A 39 7.04 1.86 24.98
C PHE A 39 7.53 0.75 24.02
N VAL A 40 8.84 0.55 23.88
CA VAL A 40 9.39 -0.61 23.15
C VAL A 40 9.02 -1.93 23.83
N GLY A 41 8.39 -2.84 23.10
CA GLY A 41 8.04 -4.17 23.59
C GLY A 41 6.96 -4.86 22.77
N HIS A 42 6.67 -6.10 23.15
CA HIS A 42 5.59 -6.89 22.58
C HIS A 42 4.36 -6.81 23.50
N TYR A 43 3.20 -6.58 22.92
CA TYR A 43 1.95 -6.36 23.63
C TYR A 43 0.86 -7.29 23.12
N TYR A 44 0.03 -7.76 24.04
CA TYR A 44 -1.10 -8.63 23.77
C TYR A 44 -2.40 -7.90 24.13
N LEU A 45 -3.39 -7.97 23.24
CA LEU A 45 -4.70 -7.38 23.48
C LEU A 45 -5.50 -8.23 24.47
N SER A 46 -6.08 -7.57 25.46
CA SER A 46 -7.04 -8.16 26.40
C SER A 46 -8.32 -7.34 26.46
N GLY A 47 -9.41 -7.93 26.95
CA GLY A 47 -10.70 -7.22 27.16
C GLY A 47 -11.60 -7.12 25.93
N VAL A 48 -11.29 -7.88 24.86
CA VAL A 48 -12.12 -8.00 23.66
C VAL A 48 -12.43 -9.48 23.43
N MET A 49 -13.72 -9.84 23.43
CA MET A 49 -14.15 -11.22 23.25
C MET A 49 -13.87 -11.69 21.81
N GLU A 50 -13.45 -12.95 21.65
CA GLU A 50 -13.21 -13.60 20.35
C GLU A 50 -12.24 -12.84 19.44
N THR A 51 -11.36 -12.03 20.03
CA THR A 51 -10.38 -11.21 19.30
C THR A 51 -9.00 -11.49 19.86
N GLY A 52 -8.11 -12.00 19.01
CA GLY A 52 -6.69 -12.08 19.29
C GLY A 52 -5.97 -10.92 18.62
N SER A 53 -5.06 -10.23 19.32
CA SER A 53 -4.22 -9.23 18.66
C SER A 53 -2.90 -9.05 19.39
N GLU A 54 -1.86 -8.85 18.59
CA GLU A 54 -0.49 -8.62 19.02
C GLU A 54 0.04 -7.33 18.40
N LEU A 55 0.84 -6.60 19.17
CA LEU A 55 1.49 -5.38 18.75
C LEU A 55 2.94 -5.40 19.22
N LEU A 56 3.87 -5.35 18.28
CA LEU A 56 5.30 -5.22 18.55
C LEU A 56 5.76 -3.81 18.21
N LEU A 57 6.27 -3.08 19.20
CA LEU A 57 6.91 -1.78 19.03
C LEU A 57 8.43 -1.95 19.17
N ARG A 58 9.20 -1.68 18.11
CA ARG A 58 10.66 -1.81 18.10
C ARG A 58 11.37 -0.50 18.39
N ALA A 59 12.58 -0.58 18.92
CA ALA A 59 13.40 0.58 19.31
C ALA A 59 13.85 1.45 18.12
N ASP A 60 13.85 0.90 16.90
CA ASP A 60 14.13 1.63 15.67
C ASP A 60 12.93 2.46 15.15
N GLY A 61 11.79 2.40 15.85
CA GLY A 61 10.58 3.09 15.47
C GLY A 61 9.71 2.32 14.49
N SER A 62 10.02 1.05 14.17
CA SER A 62 9.12 0.18 13.40
C SER A 62 8.11 -0.55 14.29
N PHE A 63 6.95 -0.89 13.74
CA PHE A 63 5.96 -1.73 14.41
C PHE A 63 5.48 -2.88 13.54
N GLU A 64 4.99 -3.93 14.21
CA GLU A 64 4.16 -4.98 13.63
C GLU A 64 2.87 -5.09 14.44
N TRP A 65 1.75 -5.22 13.75
CA TRP A 65 0.44 -5.37 14.36
C TRP A 65 -0.35 -6.44 13.63
N TYR A 66 -0.99 -7.32 14.39
CA TYR A 66 -1.86 -8.36 13.87
C TYR A 66 -3.14 -8.40 14.69
N ILE A 67 -4.28 -8.62 14.04
CA ILE A 67 -5.56 -8.90 14.69
C ILE A 67 -6.26 -10.05 13.97
N SER A 68 -6.88 -10.92 14.75
CA SER A 68 -7.78 -11.95 14.29
C SER A 68 -9.12 -11.80 15.00
N TYR A 69 -10.21 -11.70 14.24
CA TYR A 69 -11.57 -11.62 14.74
C TYR A 69 -12.50 -12.46 13.87
N GLY A 70 -13.02 -13.57 14.41
CA GLY A 70 -13.82 -14.52 13.64
C GLY A 70 -13.02 -15.10 12.47
N ALA A 71 -13.45 -14.79 11.24
CA ALA A 71 -12.76 -15.21 10.01
C ALA A 71 -11.91 -14.08 9.38
N LEU A 72 -11.80 -12.92 10.05
CA LEU A 72 -11.06 -11.77 9.56
C LEU A 72 -9.67 -11.72 10.22
N ASP A 73 -8.64 -11.90 9.41
CA ASP A 73 -7.24 -11.69 9.79
C ASP A 73 -6.72 -10.43 9.13
N GLN A 74 -6.15 -9.52 9.90
CA GLN A 74 -5.56 -8.28 9.38
C GLN A 74 -4.18 -8.07 9.97
N PHE A 75 -3.33 -7.43 9.18
CA PHE A 75 -1.95 -7.15 9.51
C PHE A 75 -1.56 -5.74 9.09
N ALA A 76 -0.67 -5.11 9.86
CA ALA A 76 -0.08 -3.82 9.52
C ALA A 76 1.37 -3.76 9.98
N GLN A 77 2.20 -3.12 9.16
CA GLN A 77 3.58 -2.75 9.47
C GLN A 77 3.78 -1.29 9.12
N GLY A 78 4.71 -0.64 9.81
CA GLY A 78 5.06 0.74 9.51
C GLY A 78 5.89 1.35 10.60
N THR A 79 5.67 2.63 10.87
CA THR A 79 6.42 3.38 11.89
C THR A 79 5.53 3.76 13.06
N TRP A 80 6.09 3.81 14.26
CA TRP A 80 5.40 4.30 15.44
C TRP A 80 6.18 5.43 16.11
N ARG A 81 5.46 6.33 16.76
CA ARG A 81 6.03 7.44 17.54
C ARG A 81 5.13 7.77 18.72
N ARG A 82 5.70 8.38 19.75
CA ARG A 82 4.90 9.02 20.81
C ARG A 82 4.53 10.44 20.38
N GLU A 83 3.24 10.76 20.44
CA GLU A 83 2.67 12.08 20.21
C GLU A 83 1.82 12.45 21.43
N GLY A 84 2.38 13.25 22.35
CA GLY A 84 1.70 13.63 23.59
C GLY A 84 1.36 12.44 24.49
N GLU A 85 0.07 12.19 24.67
CA GLU A 85 -0.49 11.09 25.49
C GLU A 85 -0.83 9.84 24.65
N GLU A 86 -0.36 9.77 23.40
CA GLU A 86 -0.66 8.68 22.48
C GLU A 86 0.63 8.04 21.93
N ILE A 87 0.56 6.74 21.69
CA ILE A 87 1.42 6.05 20.75
C ILE A 87 0.67 5.98 19.42
N VAL A 88 1.29 6.52 18.38
CA VAL A 88 0.70 6.58 17.04
C VAL A 88 1.42 5.59 16.15
N LEU A 89 0.64 4.73 15.49
CA LEU A 89 1.10 3.82 14.44
C LEU A 89 0.74 4.43 13.08
N VAL A 90 1.67 4.43 12.14
CA VAL A 90 1.47 4.89 10.77
C VAL A 90 1.91 3.79 9.80
N ALA A 91 0.96 3.25 9.05
CA ALA A 91 1.20 2.24 8.03
C ALA A 91 1.13 2.86 6.62
N PRO A 92 2.03 2.50 5.71
CA PRO A 92 2.03 3.05 4.36
C PRO A 92 0.79 2.59 3.60
N GLN A 93 0.08 3.54 3.01
CA GLN A 93 -1.07 3.26 2.15
C GLN A 93 -0.64 3.29 0.67
N PRO A 94 -1.19 2.41 -0.18
CA PRO A 94 -0.98 2.52 -1.61
C PRO A 94 -1.57 3.85 -2.15
N PRO A 95 -0.97 4.43 -3.20
CA PRO A 95 -1.50 5.65 -3.82
C PRO A 95 -2.97 5.48 -4.28
N LYS A 96 -3.85 6.37 -3.80
CA LYS A 96 -5.30 6.33 -4.06
C LYS A 96 -5.70 6.61 -5.53
N ASN A 97 -4.77 7.08 -6.35
CA ASN A 97 -5.01 7.50 -7.73
C ASN A 97 -4.62 6.44 -8.78
N ARG A 98 -4.22 5.23 -8.36
CA ARG A 98 -3.97 4.11 -9.28
C ARG A 98 -5.24 3.25 -9.38
N PRO A 99 -5.67 2.84 -10.58
CA PRO A 99 -6.80 1.94 -10.70
C PRO A 99 -6.43 0.54 -10.16
N LEU A 100 -7.38 -0.12 -9.48
CA LEU A 100 -7.19 -1.51 -9.01
C LEU A 100 -6.95 -2.47 -10.19
N PHE A 101 -7.71 -2.29 -11.28
CA PHE A 101 -7.54 -3.03 -12.53
C PHE A 101 -7.28 -2.08 -13.70
N ALA A 102 -6.43 -2.49 -14.64
CA ALA A 102 -6.20 -1.73 -15.87
C ALA A 102 -5.96 -2.65 -17.05
N TYR A 103 -6.31 -2.22 -18.26
CA TYR A 103 -5.88 -2.89 -19.49
C TYR A 103 -4.38 -2.68 -19.66
N LEU A 104 -3.66 -3.77 -19.93
CA LEU A 104 -2.23 -3.73 -20.25
C LEU A 104 -2.06 -3.69 -21.76
N ASP A 105 -2.41 -4.78 -22.42
CA ASP A 105 -2.30 -4.97 -23.85
C ASP A 105 -3.07 -6.23 -24.29
N THR A 106 -2.93 -6.57 -25.57
CA THR A 106 -3.38 -7.83 -26.14
C THR A 106 -2.20 -8.53 -26.78
N GLU A 107 -1.86 -9.70 -26.26
CA GLU A 107 -0.81 -10.54 -26.82
C GLU A 107 -1.39 -11.50 -27.87
N PRO A 108 -0.63 -11.85 -28.92
CA PRO A 108 -0.96 -13.00 -29.75
C PRO A 108 -1.05 -14.27 -28.90
N TRP A 109 -1.83 -15.25 -29.36
CA TRP A 109 -1.82 -16.56 -28.74
C TRP A 109 -0.39 -17.13 -28.67
N PRO A 110 0.03 -17.72 -27.53
CA PRO A 110 1.30 -18.42 -27.44
C PRO A 110 1.42 -19.45 -28.56
N ALA A 111 2.59 -19.54 -29.19
CA ALA A 111 2.81 -20.43 -30.34
C ALA A 111 2.49 -21.91 -30.02
N GLU A 112 2.70 -22.32 -28.77
CA GLU A 112 2.49 -23.66 -28.23
C GLU A 112 1.06 -23.93 -27.73
N ALA A 113 0.17 -22.93 -27.74
CA ALA A 113 -1.19 -23.11 -27.25
C ALA A 113 -1.96 -24.13 -28.10
N ALA A 114 -2.59 -25.11 -27.45
CA ALA A 114 -3.40 -26.12 -28.12
C ALA A 114 -4.61 -25.49 -28.85
N GLN A 115 -5.12 -24.38 -28.34
CA GLN A 115 -6.18 -23.57 -28.94
C GLN A 115 -5.59 -22.23 -29.41
N LYS A 116 -5.53 -22.03 -30.74
CA LYS A 116 -4.92 -20.84 -31.39
C LYS A 116 -5.93 -19.87 -31.97
N THR A 117 -7.20 -20.02 -31.60
CA THR A 117 -8.32 -19.23 -32.12
C THR A 117 -9.17 -18.72 -30.97
N GLY A 118 -9.82 -17.58 -31.19
CA GLY A 118 -10.66 -16.93 -30.18
C GLY A 118 -9.88 -15.99 -29.26
N LEU A 119 -10.44 -15.76 -28.08
CA LEU A 119 -9.95 -14.85 -27.06
C LEU A 119 -9.64 -15.61 -25.78
N ALA A 120 -8.65 -15.13 -25.03
CA ALA A 120 -8.46 -15.47 -23.63
C ALA A 120 -8.32 -14.18 -22.82
N VAL A 121 -8.64 -14.27 -21.53
CA VAL A 121 -8.37 -13.19 -20.57
C VAL A 121 -7.28 -13.65 -19.63
N ARG A 122 -6.35 -12.75 -19.31
CA ARG A 122 -5.36 -12.96 -18.26
C ARG A 122 -5.30 -11.77 -17.32
N VAL A 123 -5.25 -12.02 -16.01
CA VAL A 123 -5.09 -10.95 -15.01
C VAL A 123 -3.80 -11.20 -14.24
N ILE A 124 -2.89 -10.22 -14.25
CA ILE A 124 -1.55 -10.35 -13.64
C ILE A 124 -1.25 -9.20 -12.68
N ASP A 125 -0.43 -9.45 -11.68
CA ASP A 125 0.29 -8.38 -11.00
C ASP A 125 1.58 -8.06 -11.78
N PRO A 126 1.70 -6.87 -12.39
CA PRO A 126 2.88 -6.51 -13.17
C PRO A 126 4.16 -6.41 -12.33
N LYS A 127 4.07 -6.27 -11.00
CA LYS A 127 5.24 -6.16 -10.11
C LYS A 127 5.86 -7.52 -9.81
N SER A 128 5.03 -8.49 -9.40
CA SER A 128 5.50 -9.85 -9.11
C SER A 128 5.54 -10.75 -10.34
N GLY A 129 4.82 -10.41 -11.41
CA GLY A 129 4.55 -11.29 -12.55
C GLY A 129 3.57 -12.41 -12.23
N GLY A 130 2.97 -12.41 -11.03
CA GLY A 130 2.04 -13.44 -10.57
C GLY A 130 0.65 -13.30 -11.19
N ASP A 131 -0.01 -14.44 -11.38
CA ASP A 131 -1.34 -14.54 -11.94
C ASP A 131 -2.43 -14.40 -10.87
N ALA A 132 -3.42 -13.53 -11.13
CA ALA A 132 -4.53 -13.28 -10.24
C ALA A 132 -5.69 -14.23 -10.53
N ARG A 133 -6.13 -14.94 -9.49
CA ARG A 133 -7.21 -15.94 -9.58
C ARG A 133 -8.51 -15.41 -8.99
N GLY A 134 -9.64 -16.00 -9.38
CA GLY A 134 -10.96 -15.65 -8.87
C GLY A 134 -11.42 -14.25 -9.27
N VAL A 135 -10.76 -13.62 -10.23
CA VAL A 135 -11.18 -12.30 -10.75
C VAL A 135 -12.32 -12.54 -11.74
N ARG A 136 -13.49 -11.97 -11.44
CA ARG A 136 -14.61 -11.93 -12.38
C ARG A 136 -14.33 -10.86 -13.43
N VAL A 137 -14.50 -11.22 -14.69
CA VAL A 137 -14.35 -10.33 -15.85
C VAL A 137 -15.61 -10.44 -16.70
N ALA A 138 -16.45 -9.40 -16.66
CA ALA A 138 -17.60 -9.25 -17.53
C ALA A 138 -17.17 -8.49 -18.80
N LEU A 139 -17.18 -9.17 -19.92
CA LEU A 139 -16.72 -8.71 -21.22
C LEU A 139 -17.91 -8.20 -22.03
N ARG A 140 -17.76 -7.03 -22.65
CA ARG A 140 -18.77 -6.41 -23.50
C ARG A 140 -18.26 -6.22 -24.92
N PHE A 141 -19.00 -6.81 -25.86
CA PHE A 141 -18.68 -6.79 -27.28
C PHE A 141 -19.38 -5.63 -28.00
N ALA A 142 -18.88 -5.29 -29.19
CA ALA A 142 -19.35 -4.13 -29.95
C ALA A 142 -20.81 -4.24 -30.44
N ASP A 143 -21.34 -5.46 -30.56
CA ASP A 143 -22.76 -5.72 -30.84
C ASP A 143 -23.64 -5.67 -29.59
N GLY A 144 -23.06 -5.41 -28.42
CA GLY A 144 -23.74 -5.37 -27.13
C GLY A 144 -23.85 -6.72 -26.43
N ALA A 145 -23.34 -7.81 -27.02
CA ALA A 145 -23.26 -9.10 -26.33
C ALA A 145 -22.33 -8.99 -25.11
N GLU A 146 -22.65 -9.77 -24.07
CA GLU A 146 -21.87 -9.83 -22.83
C GLU A 146 -21.50 -11.28 -22.51
N LEU A 147 -20.29 -11.48 -21.99
CA LEU A 147 -19.77 -12.76 -21.54
C LEU A 147 -19.06 -12.57 -20.21
N GLU A 148 -19.40 -13.37 -19.21
CA GLU A 148 -18.69 -13.38 -17.93
C GLU A 148 -17.73 -14.56 -17.86
N VAL A 149 -16.55 -14.29 -17.32
CA VAL A 149 -15.52 -15.29 -17.06
C VAL A 149 -14.89 -15.05 -15.69
N VAL A 150 -14.37 -16.10 -15.06
CA VAL A 150 -13.64 -16.00 -13.78
C VAL A 150 -12.26 -16.61 -13.97
N THR A 151 -11.19 -15.87 -13.66
CA THR A 151 -9.83 -16.36 -13.84
C THR A 151 -9.53 -17.57 -12.93
N SER A 152 -8.95 -18.63 -13.50
CA SER A 152 -8.65 -19.88 -12.79
C SER A 152 -7.14 -20.09 -12.52
N GLY A 153 -6.69 -21.34 -12.39
CA GLY A 153 -5.44 -21.75 -11.72
C GLY A 153 -4.12 -21.14 -12.23
N ASP A 154 -4.06 -20.71 -13.49
CA ASP A 154 -2.89 -20.03 -14.07
C ASP A 154 -3.20 -18.57 -14.45
N GLY A 155 -4.31 -18.03 -13.97
CA GLY A 155 -4.79 -16.67 -14.26
C GLY A 155 -5.19 -16.43 -15.70
N MET A 156 -5.12 -17.45 -16.57
CA MET A 156 -5.55 -17.39 -17.95
C MET A 156 -6.87 -18.15 -18.09
N GLU A 157 -7.87 -17.50 -18.67
CA GLU A 157 -9.16 -18.16 -18.94
C GLU A 157 -9.50 -18.03 -20.42
N PRO A 158 -9.42 -19.14 -21.18
CA PRO A 158 -9.89 -19.19 -22.55
C PRO A 158 -11.40 -18.95 -22.62
N LEU A 159 -11.85 -18.22 -23.64
CA LEU A 159 -13.27 -17.95 -23.85
C LEU A 159 -13.83 -18.87 -24.93
N PRO A 160 -14.59 -19.92 -24.58
CA PRO A 160 -15.31 -20.69 -25.58
C PRO A 160 -16.47 -19.87 -26.15
N ASP A 161 -16.80 -20.10 -27.42
CA ASP A 161 -18.02 -19.59 -28.08
C ASP A 161 -18.23 -18.07 -27.98
N ILE A 162 -17.24 -17.30 -28.43
CA ILE A 162 -17.30 -15.82 -28.44
C ILE A 162 -18.14 -15.26 -29.60
N PRO A 163 -18.79 -14.09 -29.41
CA PRO A 163 -19.37 -13.31 -30.50
C PRO A 163 -18.36 -12.99 -31.62
N SER A 164 -18.86 -12.82 -32.84
CA SER A 164 -18.02 -12.43 -33.99
C SER A 164 -17.62 -10.95 -33.98
N SER A 165 -18.34 -10.12 -33.22
CA SER A 165 -18.03 -8.71 -33.00
C SER A 165 -16.78 -8.56 -32.12
N ALA A 166 -16.16 -7.38 -32.14
CA ALA A 166 -14.96 -7.14 -31.35
C ALA A 166 -15.31 -6.92 -29.87
N LEU A 167 -14.48 -7.43 -28.96
CA LEU A 167 -14.47 -7.01 -27.56
C LEU A 167 -14.04 -5.54 -27.46
N VAL A 168 -14.76 -4.73 -26.71
CA VAL A 168 -14.51 -3.27 -26.59
C VAL A 168 -14.47 -2.76 -25.16
N GLU A 169 -14.99 -3.51 -24.20
CA GLU A 169 -15.02 -3.12 -22.79
C GLU A 169 -14.95 -4.38 -21.90
N ALA A 170 -14.34 -4.25 -20.73
CA ALA A 170 -14.35 -5.25 -19.68
C ALA A 170 -14.66 -4.59 -18.34
N THR A 171 -15.42 -5.27 -17.50
CA THR A 171 -15.69 -4.88 -16.11
C THR A 171 -15.12 -5.94 -15.19
N LEU A 172 -14.20 -5.55 -14.32
CA LEU A 172 -13.43 -6.45 -13.46
C LEU A 172 -13.81 -6.25 -11.99
N SER A 173 -13.96 -7.36 -11.26
CA SER A 173 -14.13 -7.37 -9.81
C SER A 173 -13.46 -8.60 -9.20
N ALA A 174 -13.08 -8.51 -7.92
CA ALA A 174 -12.49 -9.62 -7.19
C ALA A 174 -13.17 -9.81 -5.83
N PRO A 175 -13.42 -11.07 -5.40
CA PRO A 175 -14.09 -11.35 -4.14
C PRO A 175 -13.27 -10.92 -2.92
N TYR A 176 -11.95 -10.83 -3.04
CA TYR A 176 -11.03 -10.38 -2.00
C TYR A 176 -10.89 -8.84 -1.94
N VAL A 177 -11.56 -8.09 -2.84
CA VAL A 177 -11.71 -6.63 -2.73
C VAL A 177 -13.19 -6.25 -2.94
N PRO A 178 -14.07 -6.61 -2.00
CA PRO A 178 -15.52 -6.46 -2.19
C PRO A 178 -15.93 -5.01 -2.38
N GLY A 179 -16.93 -4.77 -3.25
CA GLY A 179 -17.45 -3.44 -3.55
C GLY A 179 -16.60 -2.61 -4.51
N GLN A 180 -15.46 -3.13 -4.97
CA GLN A 180 -14.68 -2.51 -6.04
C GLN A 180 -14.93 -3.22 -7.37
N GLU A 181 -15.56 -2.49 -8.29
CA GLU A 181 -15.78 -2.91 -9.67
C GLU A 181 -15.18 -1.85 -10.59
N VAL A 182 -14.34 -2.28 -11.53
CA VAL A 182 -13.59 -1.38 -12.41
C VAL A 182 -13.94 -1.68 -13.86
N LYS A 183 -14.52 -0.67 -14.51
CA LYS A 183 -14.79 -0.69 -15.95
C LYS A 183 -13.58 -0.19 -16.72
N VAL A 184 -13.17 -0.93 -17.73
CA VAL A 184 -11.99 -0.70 -18.55
C VAL A 184 -12.39 -0.73 -20.02
N ALA A 185 -12.14 0.36 -20.73
CA ALA A 185 -12.31 0.41 -22.18
C ALA A 185 -11.10 -0.26 -22.88
N LEU A 186 -11.36 -0.95 -23.99
CA LEU A 186 -10.34 -1.63 -24.79
C LEU A 186 -10.37 -1.14 -26.25
N PRO A 187 -9.21 -1.11 -26.94
CA PRO A 187 -9.20 -1.15 -28.39
C PRO A 187 -10.01 -2.37 -28.87
N PRO A 188 -10.70 -2.32 -30.04
CA PRO A 188 -11.45 -3.46 -30.54
C PRO A 188 -10.58 -4.71 -30.71
N VAL A 189 -10.84 -5.75 -29.92
CA VAL A 189 -10.08 -7.02 -29.96
C VAL A 189 -10.94 -8.15 -30.54
N ARG A 190 -10.38 -8.93 -31.47
CA ARG A 190 -11.07 -10.08 -32.08
C ARG A 190 -10.38 -11.42 -31.80
N SER A 191 -9.10 -11.39 -31.45
CA SER A 191 -8.32 -12.59 -31.12
C SER A 191 -7.12 -12.24 -30.26
N GLY A 192 -6.62 -13.25 -29.56
CA GLY A 192 -5.43 -13.15 -28.70
C GLY A 192 -5.77 -13.21 -27.21
N VAL A 193 -4.76 -12.94 -26.38
CA VAL A 193 -4.85 -12.93 -24.92
C VAL A 193 -4.94 -11.48 -24.46
N VAL A 194 -6.11 -11.10 -23.96
CA VAL A 194 -6.36 -9.77 -23.39
C VAL A 194 -5.83 -9.75 -21.97
N ARG A 195 -4.86 -8.88 -21.70
CA ARG A 195 -4.22 -8.81 -20.38
C ARG A 195 -4.69 -7.61 -19.60
N PHE A 196 -5.02 -7.85 -18.34
CA PHE A 196 -5.29 -6.81 -17.35
C PHE A 196 -4.29 -6.90 -16.20
N SER A 197 -3.95 -5.76 -15.61
CA SER A 197 -3.23 -5.72 -14.35
C SER A 197 -4.19 -5.77 -13.16
N ILE A 198 -3.72 -6.29 -12.02
CA ILE A 198 -4.26 -6.01 -10.70
C ILE A 198 -3.18 -5.37 -9.82
N ASP A 199 -3.53 -4.32 -9.07
CA ASP A 199 -2.62 -3.66 -8.13
C ASP A 199 -2.66 -4.36 -6.76
N VAL A 200 -1.77 -5.34 -6.57
CA VAL A 200 -1.73 -6.16 -5.34
C VAL A 200 -1.41 -5.35 -4.09
N ASP A 201 -0.74 -4.20 -4.21
CA ASP A 201 -0.54 -3.31 -3.05
C ASP A 201 -1.87 -2.77 -2.52
N GLN A 202 -2.85 -2.53 -3.41
CA GLN A 202 -4.19 -2.10 -3.02
C GLN A 202 -5.00 -3.23 -2.39
N VAL A 203 -4.80 -4.46 -2.89
CA VAL A 203 -5.40 -5.66 -2.30
C VAL A 203 -4.88 -5.89 -0.86
N ASN A 204 -3.58 -5.71 -0.66
CA ASN A 204 -2.90 -5.91 0.62
C ASN A 204 -2.72 -4.61 1.41
N ALA A 205 -3.54 -3.59 1.13
CA ALA A 205 -3.45 -2.31 1.82
C ALA A 205 -3.63 -2.52 3.33
N PRO A 206 -2.80 -1.89 4.19
CA PRO A 206 -2.99 -1.99 5.62
C PRO A 206 -4.39 -1.47 6.02
N PRO A 207 -5.00 -2.04 7.06
CA PRO A 207 -6.37 -1.71 7.47
C PRO A 207 -6.54 -0.29 8.03
N PHE A 208 -5.44 0.42 8.26
CA PHE A 208 -5.41 1.81 8.67
C PHE A 208 -4.20 2.52 8.08
N GLU A 209 -4.32 3.82 7.81
CA GLU A 209 -3.17 4.70 7.55
C GLU A 209 -2.52 5.13 8.86
N ARG A 210 -3.36 5.43 9.87
CA ARG A 210 -2.96 5.89 11.19
C ARG A 210 -3.86 5.25 12.25
N MET A 211 -3.25 4.79 13.34
CA MET A 211 -3.95 4.26 14.52
C MET A 211 -3.37 4.93 15.77
N ALA A 212 -4.24 5.46 16.64
CA ALA A 212 -3.87 6.09 17.89
C ALA A 212 -4.14 5.17 19.09
N LEU A 213 -3.13 4.98 19.92
CA LEU A 213 -3.21 4.21 21.15
C LEU A 213 -3.01 5.14 22.34
N ARG A 214 -4.08 5.36 23.11
CA ARG A 214 -3.99 6.20 24.31
C ARG A 214 -3.13 5.51 25.36
N ILE A 215 -2.22 6.26 25.95
CA ILE A 215 -1.36 5.79 27.03
C ILE A 215 -2.17 5.75 28.34
N ASP A 216 -2.11 4.61 29.03
CA ASP A 216 -2.61 4.46 30.40
C ASP A 216 -1.57 3.70 31.24
N GLY A 217 -0.72 4.44 31.95
CA GLY A 217 0.47 3.89 32.58
C GLY A 217 1.42 3.29 31.53
N LYS A 218 1.59 1.96 31.56
CA LYS A 218 2.36 1.20 30.56
C LYS A 218 1.48 0.51 29.52
N SER A 219 0.16 0.57 29.68
CA SER A 219 -0.80 -0.03 28.75
C SER A 219 -1.11 0.91 27.60
N LEU A 220 -1.52 0.32 26.49
CA LEU A 220 -1.94 1.04 25.29
C LEU A 220 -3.41 0.71 25.00
N LEU A 221 -4.23 1.72 24.85
CA LEU A 221 -5.67 1.58 24.65
C LEU A 221 -6.02 1.96 23.21
N PRO A 222 -6.45 1.00 22.36
CA PRO A 222 -6.75 1.26 20.96
C PRO A 222 -8.05 2.07 20.83
N VAL A 223 -7.92 3.31 20.38
CA VAL A 223 -9.06 4.24 20.28
C VAL A 223 -10.06 3.73 19.24
N GLU A 224 -9.57 3.24 18.11
CA GLU A 224 -10.35 2.79 16.96
C GLU A 224 -11.11 1.49 17.22
N LEU A 225 -10.60 0.62 18.10
CA LEU A 225 -11.31 -0.60 18.50
C LEU A 225 -12.41 -0.32 19.56
N GLY A 226 -12.44 0.89 20.14
CA GLY A 226 -13.40 1.34 21.15
C GLY A 226 -13.32 0.64 22.51
N ARG A 227 -12.61 -0.49 22.60
CA ARG A 227 -12.38 -1.29 23.80
C ARG A 227 -11.08 -2.08 23.70
N GLY A 228 -10.68 -2.66 24.83
CA GLY A 228 -9.51 -3.50 24.94
C GLY A 228 -8.28 -2.75 25.47
N ARG A 229 -7.28 -3.52 25.85
CA ARG A 229 -6.03 -3.02 26.43
C ARG A 229 -4.88 -3.89 26.00
N TYR A 230 -3.89 -3.27 25.37
CA TYR A 230 -2.60 -3.87 25.10
C TYR A 230 -1.72 -3.80 26.36
N THR A 231 -1.24 -4.95 26.79
CA THR A 231 -0.30 -5.11 27.91
C THR A 231 0.86 -5.99 27.50
N ARG A 232 2.04 -5.77 28.07
CA ARG A 232 3.22 -6.62 27.89
C ARG A 232 3.21 -7.79 28.86
#